data_AF-A0A968DHW1-F1
#
_entry.id   AF-A0A968DHW1-F1
#
_cell.length_a   1.000
_cell.length_b   1.000
_cell.length_c   1.000
_cell.angle_alpha   90.00
_cell.angle_beta   90.00
_cell.angle_gamma   90.00
#
_symmetry.space_group_name_H-M   'P 1'
#
loop_
_entity.id
_entity.type
_entity.pdbx_description
1 polymer ?
#
loop_
_entity_poly.entity_id
_entity_poly.type
_entity_poly.pdbx_seq_one_letter_code
_entity_poly.pdbx_strand_id
1 'polypeptide(L)' 'MGQRITMTDVAREAGVSLMTVSRVINNKSEVSTDTRERVLKVIEHLGYRP' A
#
# COMPACT_ATOMS: atom_id res chain seq x y z
N MET A 1 -17.81 -13.93 6.73
CA MET A 1 -17.64 -12.97 5.63
C MET A 1 -16.22 -12.45 5.71
N GLY A 2 -15.30 -12.97 4.89
CA GLY A 2 -13.89 -12.56 4.94
C GLY A 2 -13.77 -11.11 4.47
N GLN A 3 -13.32 -10.23 5.36
CA GLN A 3 -13.14 -8.82 5.05
C GLN A 3 -12.01 -8.70 4.02
N ARG A 4 -12.32 -8.23 2.81
CA ARG A 4 -11.29 -7.99 1.79
C ARG A 4 -10.38 -6.88 2.30
N ILE A 5 -9.08 -7.14 2.31
CA ILE A 5 -8.08 -6.11 2.61
C ILE A 5 -8.26 -4.97 1.61
N THR A 6 -8.29 -3.74 2.13
CA THR A 6 -8.44 -2.53 1.32
C THR A 6 -7.12 -1.76 1.27
N MET A 7 -7.02 -0.80 0.33
CA MET A 7 -5.89 0.14 0.31
C MET A 7 -5.74 0.92 1.63
N THR A 8 -6.84 1.08 2.37
CA THR A 8 -6.84 1.78 3.67
C THR A 8 -6.11 0.97 4.73
N ASP A 9 -6.27 -0.35 4.72
CA ASP A 9 -5.57 -1.26 5.63
C ASP A 9 -4.07 -1.27 5.31
N VAL A 10 -3.72 -1.36 4.03
CA VAL A 10 -2.33 -1.24 3.56
C VAL A 10 -1.72 0.10 3.97
N ALA A 11 -2.45 1.21 3.82
CA ALA A 11 -1.99 2.54 4.18
C ALA A 11 -1.70 2.65 5.69
N ARG A 12 -2.63 2.13 6.50
CA ARG A 12 -2.52 2.13 7.97
C ARG A 12 -1.32 1.29 8.44
N GLU A 13 -1.10 0.13 7.86
CA GLU A 13 -0.01 -0.78 8.24
C GLU A 13 1.35 -0.31 7.73
N ALA A 14 1.40 0.27 6.52
CA ALA A 14 2.61 0.89 6.00
C ALA A 14 2.95 2.24 6.66
N GLY A 15 2.00 2.85 7.38
CA GLY A 15 2.18 4.15 8.03
C GLY A 15 2.18 5.32 7.03
N VAL A 16 1.44 5.18 5.93
CA VAL A 16 1.37 6.16 4.85
C VAL A 16 -0.07 6.58 4.59
N SER A 17 -0.28 7.62 3.78
CA SER A 17 -1.62 8.00 3.36
C SER A 17 -2.16 7.08 2.26
N LEU A 18 -3.49 6.94 2.18
CA LEU A 18 -4.18 6.29 1.07
C LEU A 18 -3.72 6.79 -0.30
N MET A 19 -3.47 8.11 -0.40
CA MET A 19 -2.94 8.73 -1.61
C MET A 19 -1.56 8.20 -1.99
N THR A 20 -0.71 7.91 -1.00
CA THR A 20 0.62 7.31 -1.21
C THR A 20 0.50 5.88 -1.72
N VAL A 21 -0.38 5.06 -1.14
CA VAL A 21 -0.64 3.70 -1.63
C VAL A 21 -1.16 3.74 -3.06
N SER A 22 -2.11 4.63 -3.37
CA SER A 22 -2.60 4.85 -4.73
C SER A 22 -1.47 5.24 -5.69
N ARG A 23 -0.58 6.16 -5.30
CA ARG A 23 0.59 6.55 -6.10
C ARG A 23 1.54 5.36 -6.34
N VAL A 24 1.77 4.52 -5.33
CA VAL A 24 2.62 3.31 -5.45
C VAL A 24 2.00 2.31 -6.43
N ILE A 25 0.71 2.00 -6.28
CA ILE A 25 0.00 1.06 -7.17
C ILE A 25 -0.04 1.59 -8.61
N ASN A 26 -0.25 2.89 -8.79
CA ASN A 26 -0.26 3.54 -10.11
C ASN A 26 1.14 3.90 -10.63
N ASN A 27 2.21 3.42 -9.99
CA ASN A 27 3.59 3.67 -10.38
C ASN A 27 3.97 5.15 -10.58
N LYS A 28 3.37 6.06 -9.82
CA LYS A 28 3.72 7.49 -9.83
C LYS A 28 5.09 7.69 -9.15
N SER A 29 5.95 8.50 -9.77
CA SER A 29 7.33 8.79 -9.33
C SER A 29 7.43 9.74 -8.12
N GLU A 30 6.30 10.22 -7.59
CA GLU A 30 6.26 11.13 -6.43
C GLU A 30 6.40 10.42 -5.07
N VAL A 31 6.72 9.12 -5.04
CA VAL A 31 6.90 8.35 -3.80
C VAL A 31 8.34 7.90 -3.69
N SER A 32 8.97 8.21 -2.55
CA SER A 32 10.33 7.76 -2.24
C SER A 32 10.43 6.23 -2.33
N THR A 33 11.59 5.75 -2.76
CA THR A 33 11.88 4.31 -2.92
C THR A 33 11.63 3.54 -1.63
N ASP A 34 12.08 4.09 -0.48
CA ASP A 34 11.85 3.51 0.85
C ASP A 34 10.35 3.29 1.14
N THR A 35 9.53 4.32 0.89
CA THR A 35 8.09 4.27 1.12
C THR A 35 7.42 3.26 0.20
N ARG A 36 7.85 3.19 -1.06
CA ARG A 36 7.37 2.18 -2.02
C ARG A 36 7.70 0.77 -1.54
N GLU A 37 8.93 0.51 -1.12
CA GLU A 37 9.34 -0.81 -0.61
C GLU A 37 8.53 -1.20 0.63
N ARG A 38 8.28 -0.26 1.53
CA ARG A 38 7.47 -0.47 2.73
C ARG A 38 6.03 -0.84 2.38
N VAL A 39 5.41 -0.11 1.44
CA VAL A 39 4.06 -0.40 0.95
C VAL A 39 4.01 -1.76 0.26
N LEU A 40 5.00 -2.09 -0.59
CA LEU A 40 5.06 -3.40 -1.26
C LEU A 40 5.17 -4.56 -0.26
N LYS A 41 6.02 -4.43 0.76
CA LYS A 41 6.12 -5.42 1.85
C LYS A 41 4.79 -5.64 2.56
N VAL A 42 4.08 -4.55 2.86
CA VAL A 42 2.76 -4.62 3.52
C VAL A 42 1.71 -5.24 2.60
N ILE A 43 1.73 -4.90 1.31
CA ILE A 43 0.84 -5.51 0.31
C ILE A 43 1.05 -7.03 0.25
N GLU A 44 2.29 -7.50 0.21
CA GLU A 44 2.61 -8.93 0.25
C GLU A 44 2.21 -9.58 1.58
N HIS A 45 2.52 -8.93 2.70
CA HIS A 45 2.20 -9.40 4.04
C HIS A 45 0.68 -9.58 4.26
N LEU A 46 -0.11 -8.61 3.79
CA LEU A 46 -1.56 -8.65 3.87
C LEU A 46 -2.23 -9.47 2.76
N GLY A 47 -1.46 -9.93 1.76
CA GLY A 47 -2.02 -10.56 0.57
C GLY A 47 -2.98 -9.65 -0.20
N TYR A 48 -2.78 -8.33 -0.11
CA TYR A 48 -3.61 -7.36 -0.81
C TYR A 48 -3.41 -7.53 -2.32
N ARG A 49 -4.51 -7.88 -3.01
CA ARG A 49 -4.55 -7.95 -4.47
C ARG A 49 -5.61 -6.95 -4.95
N PRO A 50 -5.20 -5.87 -5.62
CA PRO A 50 -6.13 -4.88 -6.15
C PRO A 50 -7.05 -5.48 -7.24
#